data_AF-E3N869-F1
#
_entry.id   AF-E3N869-F1
#
_cell.length_a   1.000
_cell.length_b   1.000
_cell.length_c   1.000
_cell.angle_alpha   90.00
_cell.angle_beta   90.00
_cell.angle_gamma   90.00
#
_symmetry.space_group_name_H-M   'P 1'
#
loop_
_entity.id
_entity.type
_entity.pdbx_description
1 polymer ?
#
loop_
_entity_poly.entity_id
_entity_poly.type
_entity_poly.pdbx_seq_one_letter_code
_entity_poly.pdbx_strand_id
1 'polypeptide(L)'
;MHKIPKDSLKNCANYLKSCILYEVLSEKPISDCYRHFCDRNGEDAMGYGDFECYYYRFYNGEVDFEHERRIDSKEKTLTGLPLEILGMITGYLEPEERVHLRLTSKKLKAIVDMEPVTFRLIVVVWTPNVFHLQINEKGFKYQMHNDRFNRNGYADEGLETALDRFAQVMTHPKLRVDRLDLMLPGDLFPEEREQLLKCLPHSLHVKTAVIHGNVDETLTIVSHLKPCVLKAIAVAGRPQELASVFESEHWKQAEQTHVNSAQMTSKSFPLFYGFRCFHILVTSMEMNDLHLLIANVAKNPSFQCCTIQAVTVTTHELEEPWPMEGRMENDGSITICYQIPDSSHYLEIHMRNDGVWTISNKI
;
A
#
# COMPACT_ATOMS: atom_id res chain seq x y z
N MET A 1 -55.95 -22.78 -26.62
CA MET A 1 -55.11 -21.67 -27.11
C MET A 1 -54.12 -22.24 -28.11
N HIS A 2 -54.28 -21.97 -29.41
CA HIS A 2 -53.35 -22.47 -30.43
C HIS A 2 -51.98 -21.81 -30.20
N LYS A 3 -50.91 -22.61 -30.08
CA LYS A 3 -49.54 -22.08 -29.98
C LYS A 3 -49.20 -21.44 -31.32
N ILE A 4 -49.15 -20.11 -31.37
CA ILE A 4 -48.65 -19.38 -32.53
C ILE A 4 -47.17 -19.78 -32.69
N PRO A 5 -46.73 -20.23 -33.88
CA PRO A 5 -45.33 -20.56 -34.11
C PRO A 5 -44.47 -19.30 -33.90
N LYS A 6 -43.64 -19.29 -32.84
CA LYS A 6 -42.76 -18.15 -32.54
C LYS A 6 -41.81 -17.85 -33.71
N ASP A 7 -41.39 -18.87 -34.43
CA ASP A 7 -40.42 -18.76 -35.53
C ASP A 7 -40.95 -17.97 -36.74
N SER A 8 -42.27 -17.88 -36.92
CA SER A 8 -42.85 -17.09 -38.02
C SER A 8 -42.70 -15.57 -37.83
N LEU A 9 -42.55 -15.10 -36.59
CA LEU A 9 -42.46 -13.67 -36.26
C LEU A 9 -41.02 -13.19 -36.08
N LYS A 10 -40.08 -14.10 -35.77
CA LYS A 10 -38.65 -13.79 -35.60
C LYS A 10 -38.02 -13.14 -36.84
N ASN A 11 -38.50 -13.50 -38.03
CA ASN A 11 -37.96 -12.98 -39.29
C ASN A 11 -38.53 -11.60 -39.68
N CYS A 12 -39.47 -11.04 -38.89
CA CYS A 12 -40.05 -9.73 -39.15
C CYS A 12 -39.36 -8.65 -38.32
N ALA A 13 -38.48 -7.87 -38.95
CA ALA A 13 -37.72 -6.80 -38.27
C ALA A 13 -38.62 -5.78 -37.56
N ASN A 14 -39.74 -5.40 -38.18
CA ASN A 14 -40.68 -4.44 -37.58
C ASN A 14 -41.44 -5.01 -36.38
N TYR A 15 -41.69 -6.33 -36.36
CA TYR A 15 -42.24 -6.99 -35.17
C TYR A 15 -41.25 -6.91 -34.01
N LEU A 16 -39.99 -7.26 -34.24
CA LEU A 16 -38.95 -7.19 -33.20
C LEU A 16 -38.75 -5.76 -32.69
N LYS A 17 -38.69 -4.75 -33.59
CA LYS A 17 -38.65 -3.33 -33.20
C LYS A 17 -39.86 -2.93 -32.35
N SER A 18 -41.06 -3.44 -32.66
CA SER A 18 -42.26 -3.17 -31.85
C SER A 18 -42.11 -3.75 -30.44
N CYS A 19 -41.57 -4.96 -30.31
CA CYS A 19 -41.27 -5.54 -29.00
C CYS A 19 -40.28 -4.69 -28.21
N ILE A 20 -39.21 -4.19 -28.84
CA ILE A 20 -38.23 -3.30 -28.20
C ILE A 20 -38.89 -2.01 -27.71
N LEU A 21 -39.79 -1.41 -28.50
CA LEU A 21 -40.54 -0.23 -28.08
C LEU A 21 -41.38 -0.51 -26.82
N TYR A 22 -42.00 -1.68 -26.71
CA TYR A 22 -42.69 -2.11 -25.49
C TYR A 22 -41.73 -2.29 -24.30
N GLU A 23 -40.52 -2.79 -24.53
CA GLU A 23 -39.51 -2.88 -23.47
C GLU A 23 -39.08 -1.49 -22.96
N VAL A 24 -38.90 -0.51 -23.84
CA VAL A 24 -38.56 0.87 -23.48
C VAL A 24 -39.63 1.49 -22.58
N LEU A 25 -40.91 1.23 -22.86
CA LEU A 25 -42.03 1.70 -22.05
C LEU A 25 -42.12 1.03 -20.67
N SER A 26 -41.35 -0.03 -20.42
CA SER A 26 -41.38 -0.74 -19.13
C SER A 26 -40.57 -0.08 -18.02
N GLU A 27 -39.75 0.93 -18.34
CA GLU A 27 -38.88 1.68 -17.41
C GLU A 27 -37.95 0.80 -16.56
N LYS A 28 -37.64 -0.41 -17.03
CA LYS A 28 -36.70 -1.33 -16.39
C LYS A 28 -35.27 -1.11 -16.87
N PRO A 29 -34.26 -1.59 -16.13
CA PRO A 29 -32.89 -1.63 -16.63
C PRO A 29 -32.80 -2.36 -17.97
N ILE A 30 -32.01 -1.81 -18.91
CA ILE A 30 -31.88 -2.34 -20.29
C ILE A 30 -31.47 -3.83 -20.32
N SER A 31 -30.68 -4.28 -19.35
CA SER A 31 -30.28 -5.67 -19.22
C SER A 31 -31.47 -6.61 -18.95
N ASP A 32 -32.44 -6.15 -18.15
CA ASP A 32 -33.65 -6.91 -17.83
C ASP A 32 -34.61 -6.88 -19.01
N CYS A 33 -34.72 -5.74 -19.69
CA CYS A 33 -35.46 -5.59 -20.94
C CYS A 33 -34.94 -6.53 -22.03
N TYR A 34 -33.62 -6.65 -22.20
CA TYR A 34 -33.03 -7.55 -23.18
C TYR A 34 -33.31 -9.01 -22.85
N ARG A 35 -33.13 -9.42 -21.58
CA ARG A 35 -33.42 -10.79 -21.15
C ARG A 35 -34.90 -11.14 -21.41
N HIS A 36 -35.80 -10.24 -21.05
CA HIS A 36 -37.23 -10.41 -21.26
C HIS A 36 -37.60 -10.45 -22.76
N PHE A 37 -36.95 -9.64 -23.59
CA PHE A 37 -37.08 -9.69 -25.03
C PHE A 37 -36.65 -11.05 -25.60
N CYS A 38 -35.50 -11.60 -25.17
CA CYS A 38 -35.02 -12.93 -25.56
C CYS A 38 -35.96 -14.05 -25.09
N ASP A 39 -36.46 -14.00 -23.85
CA ASP A 39 -37.40 -15.00 -23.32
C ASP A 39 -38.68 -15.11 -24.17
N ARG A 40 -39.17 -13.95 -24.64
CA ARG A 40 -40.39 -13.87 -25.44
C ARG A 40 -40.15 -14.26 -26.89
N ASN A 41 -39.11 -13.69 -27.52
CA ASN A 41 -38.92 -13.73 -28.96
C ASN A 41 -37.87 -14.75 -29.43
N GLY A 42 -37.05 -15.30 -28.53
CA GLY A 42 -35.97 -16.25 -28.80
C GLY A 42 -34.58 -15.60 -28.64
N GLU A 43 -33.61 -16.36 -28.13
CA GLU A 43 -32.21 -15.93 -27.96
C GLU A 43 -31.52 -15.61 -29.30
N ASP A 44 -32.01 -16.19 -30.39
CA ASP A 44 -31.54 -16.00 -31.76
C ASP A 44 -32.26 -14.86 -32.50
N ALA A 45 -33.22 -14.18 -31.86
CA ALA A 45 -34.05 -13.19 -32.53
C ALA A 45 -33.30 -11.89 -32.87
N MET A 46 -32.43 -11.40 -31.97
CA MET A 46 -31.63 -10.19 -32.17
C MET A 46 -30.47 -10.16 -31.18
N GLY A 47 -29.26 -9.81 -31.64
CA GLY A 47 -28.12 -9.63 -30.74
C GLY A 47 -28.24 -8.39 -29.87
N TYR A 48 -27.62 -8.41 -28.68
CA TYR A 48 -27.66 -7.31 -27.71
C TYR A 48 -27.31 -5.94 -28.31
N GLY A 49 -26.29 -5.87 -29.17
CA GLY A 49 -25.88 -4.60 -29.78
C GLY A 49 -26.92 -4.00 -30.73
N ASP A 50 -27.71 -4.82 -31.44
CA ASP A 50 -28.83 -4.35 -32.26
C ASP A 50 -29.99 -3.90 -31.37
N PHE A 51 -30.30 -4.71 -30.35
CA PHE A 51 -31.32 -4.39 -29.37
C PHE A 51 -31.03 -3.05 -28.68
N GLU A 52 -29.82 -2.86 -28.15
CA GLU A 52 -29.39 -1.65 -27.45
C GLU A 52 -29.47 -0.42 -28.36
N CYS A 53 -29.08 -0.55 -29.63
CA CYS A 53 -29.18 0.52 -30.61
C CYS A 53 -30.64 0.99 -30.79
N TYR A 54 -31.58 0.07 -31.05
CA TYR A 54 -32.99 0.43 -31.19
C TYR A 54 -33.60 0.90 -29.87
N TYR A 55 -33.23 0.28 -28.75
CA TYR A 55 -33.71 0.65 -27.41
C TYR A 55 -33.41 2.11 -27.11
N TYR A 56 -32.15 2.56 -27.23
CA TYR A 56 -31.79 3.94 -26.94
C TYR A 56 -32.38 4.95 -27.94
N ARG A 57 -32.57 4.56 -29.20
CA ARG A 57 -33.25 5.44 -30.18
C ARG A 57 -34.71 5.64 -29.81
N PHE A 58 -35.44 4.57 -29.50
CA PHE A 58 -36.83 4.65 -29.06
C PHE A 58 -36.95 5.38 -27.71
N TYR A 59 -36.03 5.12 -26.78
CA TYR A 59 -35.96 5.82 -25.49
C TYR A 59 -35.80 7.34 -25.64
N ASN A 60 -35.03 7.78 -26.64
CA ASN A 60 -34.84 9.20 -26.97
C ASN A 60 -35.98 9.79 -27.83
N GLY A 61 -37.04 9.03 -28.12
CA GLY A 61 -38.19 9.48 -28.91
C GLY A 61 -38.05 9.34 -30.43
N GLU A 62 -36.95 8.76 -30.92
CA GLU A 62 -36.73 8.50 -32.35
C GLU A 62 -37.40 7.18 -32.78
N VAL A 63 -38.73 7.16 -32.81
CA VAL A 63 -39.53 5.97 -33.18
C VAL A 63 -39.62 5.83 -34.70
N ASP A 64 -38.48 5.57 -35.33
CA ASP A 64 -38.37 5.30 -36.77
C ASP A 64 -38.08 3.81 -37.02
N PHE A 65 -39.10 3.11 -37.54
CA PHE A 65 -39.05 1.69 -37.86
C PHE A 65 -38.35 1.40 -39.18
N GLU A 66 -38.21 2.38 -40.08
CA GLU A 66 -37.56 2.24 -41.38
C GLU A 66 -36.03 2.40 -41.28
N HIS A 67 -35.55 2.88 -40.12
CA HIS A 67 -34.12 2.93 -39.87
C HIS A 67 -33.51 1.54 -39.85
N GLU A 68 -32.67 1.27 -40.83
CA GLU A 68 -31.76 0.14 -40.83
C GLU A 68 -30.47 0.56 -40.12
N ARG A 69 -30.07 -0.21 -39.08
CA ARG A 69 -28.74 -0.05 -38.49
C ARG A 69 -27.73 -0.22 -39.62
N ARG A 70 -27.06 0.86 -40.02
CA ARG A 70 -25.94 0.75 -40.95
C ARG A 70 -24.93 -0.19 -40.31
N ILE A 71 -24.76 -1.37 -40.91
CA ILE A 71 -23.75 -2.36 -40.51
C ILE A 71 -22.35 -1.71 -40.47
N ASP A 72 -22.16 -0.64 -41.25
CA ASP A 72 -20.94 0.15 -41.34
C ASP A 72 -20.71 1.14 -40.18
N SER A 73 -21.64 1.31 -39.23
CA SER A 73 -21.32 2.07 -38.02
C SER A 73 -20.37 1.20 -37.18
N LYS A 74 -19.06 1.40 -37.34
CA LYS A 74 -18.04 0.77 -36.50
C LYS A 74 -18.53 0.81 -35.06
N GLU A 75 -18.71 -0.37 -34.48
CA GLU A 75 -19.13 -0.54 -33.10
C GLU A 75 -18.29 0.39 -32.22
N LYS A 76 -18.96 1.28 -31.48
CA LYS A 76 -18.28 2.28 -30.65
C LYS A 76 -17.77 1.58 -29.40
N THR A 77 -16.53 1.11 -29.45
CA THR A 77 -15.88 0.51 -28.30
C THR A 77 -15.23 1.57 -27.42
N LEU A 78 -15.19 1.35 -26.11
CA LEU A 78 -14.42 2.21 -25.19
C LEU A 78 -12.96 2.33 -25.67
N THR A 79 -12.37 1.21 -26.08
CA THR A 79 -11.02 1.16 -26.64
C THR A 79 -10.89 1.83 -28.01
N GLY A 80 -11.98 2.24 -28.65
CA GLY A 80 -11.99 3.05 -29.87
C GLY A 80 -11.83 4.56 -29.62
N LEU A 81 -11.96 5.01 -28.37
CA LEU A 81 -11.81 6.42 -28.02
C LEU A 81 -10.36 6.92 -28.21
N PRO A 82 -10.18 8.24 -28.46
CA PRO A 82 -8.87 8.89 -28.46
C PRO A 82 -8.13 8.67 -27.14
N LEU A 83 -6.79 8.67 -27.21
CA LEU A 83 -5.94 8.36 -26.06
C LEU A 83 -6.14 9.37 -24.93
N GLU A 84 -6.39 10.63 -25.27
CA GLU A 84 -6.60 11.75 -24.36
C GLU A 84 -7.86 11.53 -23.51
N ILE A 85 -8.96 11.09 -24.14
CA ILE A 85 -10.22 10.80 -23.44
C ILE A 85 -10.04 9.60 -22.52
N LEU A 86 -9.37 8.55 -22.98
CA LEU A 86 -9.09 7.39 -22.15
C LEU A 86 -8.19 7.75 -20.97
N GLY A 87 -7.17 8.57 -21.20
CA GLY A 87 -6.32 9.13 -20.14
C GLY A 87 -7.13 9.85 -19.08
N MET A 88 -8.04 10.76 -19.50
CA MET A 88 -8.96 11.43 -18.57
C MET A 88 -9.82 10.44 -17.77
N ILE A 89 -10.45 9.46 -18.43
CA ILE A 89 -11.25 8.43 -17.75
C ILE A 89 -10.42 7.70 -16.70
N THR A 90 -9.23 7.22 -17.07
CA THR A 90 -8.35 6.51 -16.13
C THR A 90 -7.82 7.40 -15.01
N GLY A 91 -7.75 8.72 -15.23
CA GLY A 91 -7.34 9.70 -14.24
C GLY A 91 -8.38 9.97 -13.14
N TYR A 92 -9.65 9.65 -13.40
CA TYR A 92 -10.73 9.72 -12.38
C TYR A 92 -10.82 8.48 -11.50
N LEU A 93 -10.07 7.41 -11.83
CA LEU A 93 -10.11 6.15 -11.10
C LEU A 93 -9.11 6.14 -9.95
N GLU A 94 -9.53 5.58 -8.82
CA GLU A 94 -8.64 5.33 -7.69
C GLU A 94 -7.55 4.32 -8.06
N PRO A 95 -6.38 4.35 -7.38
CA PRO A 95 -5.27 3.43 -7.64
C PRO A 95 -5.68 1.95 -7.76
N GLU A 96 -6.57 1.48 -6.90
CA GLU A 96 -7.07 0.10 -6.89
C GLU A 96 -7.92 -0.21 -8.12
N GLU A 97 -8.74 0.74 -8.57
CA GLU A 97 -9.60 0.58 -9.75
C GLU A 97 -8.75 0.55 -11.03
N ARG A 98 -7.69 1.36 -11.07
CA ARG A 98 -6.71 1.36 -12.17
C ARG A 98 -6.01 0.01 -12.30
N VAL A 99 -5.71 -0.69 -11.20
CA VAL A 99 -5.15 -2.05 -11.23
C VAL A 99 -6.11 -3.02 -11.92
N HIS A 100 -7.41 -2.98 -11.59
CA HIS A 100 -8.40 -3.86 -12.25
C HIS A 100 -8.54 -3.50 -13.73
N LEU A 101 -8.63 -2.20 -14.06
CA LEU A 101 -8.76 -1.74 -15.44
C LEU A 101 -7.57 -2.19 -16.30
N ARG A 102 -6.35 -2.14 -15.74
CA ARG A 102 -5.12 -2.59 -16.39
C ARG A 102 -5.14 -4.07 -16.80
N LEU A 103 -5.91 -4.91 -16.11
CA LEU A 103 -6.02 -6.35 -16.41
C LEU A 103 -7.04 -6.66 -17.53
N THR A 104 -7.88 -5.70 -17.91
CA THR A 104 -8.99 -5.95 -18.87
C THR A 104 -8.57 -5.96 -20.33
N SER A 105 -7.58 -5.16 -20.74
CA SER A 105 -7.10 -5.13 -22.13
C SER A 105 -5.70 -4.56 -22.28
N LYS A 106 -5.00 -4.94 -23.36
CA LYS A 106 -3.66 -4.43 -23.68
C LYS A 106 -3.63 -2.91 -23.88
N LYS A 107 -4.68 -2.32 -24.47
CA LYS A 107 -4.77 -0.88 -24.70
C LYS A 107 -4.94 -0.12 -23.38
N LEU A 108 -5.87 -0.55 -22.53
CA LEU A 108 -6.09 0.06 -21.21
C LEU A 108 -4.87 -0.13 -20.31
N LYS A 109 -4.20 -1.28 -20.37
CA LYS A 109 -2.91 -1.50 -19.71
C LYS A 109 -1.88 -0.46 -20.12
N ALA A 110 -1.69 -0.23 -21.42
CA ALA A 110 -0.73 0.74 -21.92
C ALA A 110 -1.04 2.16 -21.42
N ILE A 111 -2.32 2.54 -21.37
CA ILE A 111 -2.76 3.86 -20.88
C ILE A 111 -2.51 3.99 -19.37
N VAL A 112 -2.93 3.00 -18.58
CA VAL A 112 -2.73 3.03 -17.13
C VAL A 112 -1.24 3.08 -16.79
N ASP A 113 -0.41 2.32 -17.51
CA ASP A 113 1.05 2.26 -17.31
C ASP A 113 1.79 3.58 -17.68
N MET A 114 1.15 4.51 -18.42
CA MET A 114 1.74 5.81 -18.77
C MET A 114 1.86 6.74 -17.57
N GLU A 115 0.92 6.69 -16.64
CA GLU A 115 0.87 7.59 -15.48
C GLU A 115 1.30 6.86 -14.21
N PRO A 116 2.01 7.52 -13.27
CA PRO A 116 2.31 6.91 -11.99
C PRO A 116 1.03 6.54 -11.23
N VAL A 117 1.13 5.48 -10.44
CA VAL A 117 0.10 5.07 -9.48
C VAL A 117 0.74 5.12 -8.11
N THR A 118 0.11 5.85 -7.18
CA THR A 118 0.60 6.00 -5.81
C THR A 118 -0.37 5.34 -4.85
N PHE A 119 0.12 4.40 -4.06
CA PHE A 119 -0.62 3.84 -2.93
C PHE A 119 -0.16 4.50 -1.64
N ARG A 120 -1.10 4.93 -0.81
CA ARG A 120 -0.82 5.52 0.51
C ARG A 120 -0.21 4.49 1.45
N LEU A 121 -0.74 3.27 1.42
CA LEU A 121 -0.36 2.22 2.36
C LEU A 121 -0.45 0.84 1.71
N ILE A 122 0.60 0.04 1.86
CA ILE A 122 0.57 -1.40 1.61
C ILE A 122 1.10 -2.10 2.86
N VAL A 123 0.30 -2.98 3.45
CA VAL A 123 0.68 -3.78 4.61
C VAL A 123 0.55 -5.26 4.28
N VAL A 124 1.59 -6.03 4.57
CA VAL A 124 1.54 -7.49 4.62
C VAL A 124 1.86 -7.93 6.03
N VAL A 125 0.95 -8.65 6.67
CA VAL A 125 1.18 -9.33 7.96
C VAL A 125 1.03 -10.83 7.74
N TRP A 126 2.11 -11.58 7.91
CA TRP A 126 2.12 -13.01 7.73
C TRP A 126 2.60 -13.74 8.98
N THR A 127 1.65 -14.35 9.68
CA THR A 127 1.86 -15.14 10.90
C THR A 127 1.50 -16.61 10.63
N PRO A 128 1.80 -17.56 11.53
CA PRO A 128 1.42 -18.97 11.32
C PRO A 128 -0.08 -19.17 11.03
N ASN A 129 -0.95 -18.32 11.59
CA ASN A 129 -2.40 -18.52 11.55
C ASN A 129 -3.14 -17.51 10.68
N VAL A 130 -2.48 -16.42 10.27
CA VAL A 130 -3.11 -15.32 9.54
C VAL A 130 -2.16 -14.76 8.48
N PHE A 131 -2.66 -14.66 7.25
CA PHE A 131 -2.12 -13.78 6.22
C PHE A 131 -3.07 -12.59 6.06
N HIS A 132 -2.55 -11.37 6.16
CA HIS A 132 -3.31 -10.16 5.96
C HIS A 132 -2.60 -9.25 4.97
N LEU A 133 -3.30 -8.91 3.89
CA LEU A 133 -2.89 -7.90 2.92
C LEU A 133 -3.83 -6.71 3.05
N GLN A 134 -3.27 -5.53 3.29
CA GLN A 134 -4.00 -4.27 3.24
C GLN A 134 -3.42 -3.39 2.13
N ILE A 135 -4.30 -2.90 1.26
CA ILE A 135 -3.97 -1.93 0.22
C ILE A 135 -4.87 -0.73 0.47
N ASN A 136 -4.27 0.39 0.88
CA ASN A 136 -4.96 1.57 1.40
C ASN A 136 -6.02 1.19 2.45
N GLU A 137 -7.30 1.28 2.11
CA GLU A 137 -8.43 1.01 3.01
C GLU A 137 -9.00 -0.41 2.84
N LYS A 138 -8.59 -1.12 1.78
CA LYS A 138 -9.08 -2.47 1.47
C LYS A 138 -8.20 -3.51 2.16
N GLY A 139 -8.78 -4.19 3.15
CA GLY A 139 -8.15 -5.30 3.87
C GLY A 139 -8.63 -6.66 3.38
N PHE A 140 -7.69 -7.56 3.12
CA PHE A 140 -7.91 -8.96 2.78
C PHE A 140 -7.28 -9.82 3.86
N LYS A 141 -8.09 -10.58 4.60
CA LYS A 141 -7.63 -11.41 5.72
C LYS A 141 -7.93 -12.87 5.43
N TYR A 142 -6.89 -13.69 5.49
CA TYR A 142 -6.93 -15.12 5.27
C TYR A 142 -6.51 -15.81 6.57
N GLN A 143 -7.30 -16.78 7.01
CA GLN A 143 -7.07 -17.51 8.26
C GLN A 143 -6.74 -18.97 7.94
N MET A 144 -5.81 -19.52 8.71
CA MET A 144 -5.42 -20.92 8.60
C MET A 144 -6.54 -21.81 9.15
N HIS A 145 -7.06 -22.69 8.31
CA HIS A 145 -8.03 -23.73 8.65
C HIS A 145 -7.68 -25.02 7.92
N ASN A 146 -7.50 -26.12 8.66
CA ASN A 146 -7.12 -27.43 8.10
C ASN A 146 -5.91 -27.34 7.16
N ASP A 147 -4.83 -26.73 7.65
CA ASP A 147 -3.55 -26.54 6.93
C ASP A 147 -3.66 -25.73 5.62
N ARG A 148 -4.74 -24.94 5.45
CA ARG A 148 -4.91 -24.03 4.32
C ARG A 148 -5.39 -22.66 4.77
N PHE A 149 -4.80 -21.62 4.20
CA PHE A 149 -5.30 -20.26 4.35
C PHE A 149 -6.54 -20.06 3.49
N ASN A 150 -7.65 -19.63 4.10
CA ASN A 150 -8.88 -19.28 3.40
C ASN A 150 -9.37 -17.92 3.87
N ARG A 151 -10.02 -17.18 2.96
CA ARG A 151 -10.67 -15.91 3.31
C ARG A 151 -12.04 -16.18 3.93
N ASN A 152 -12.34 -15.54 5.07
CA ASN A 152 -13.64 -15.67 5.72
C ASN A 152 -14.76 -15.22 4.77
N GLY A 153 -15.76 -16.09 4.59
CA GLY A 153 -16.89 -15.85 3.69
C GLY A 153 -16.62 -16.13 2.20
N TYR A 154 -15.39 -16.52 1.84
CA TYR A 154 -14.97 -16.82 0.46
C TYR A 154 -14.06 -18.05 0.46
N ALA A 155 -14.65 -19.25 0.59
CA ALA A 155 -13.91 -20.51 0.74
C ALA A 155 -13.01 -20.85 -0.46
N ASP A 156 -13.30 -20.30 -1.64
CA ASP A 156 -12.51 -20.50 -2.85
C ASP A 156 -11.29 -19.54 -2.94
N GLU A 157 -11.22 -18.51 -2.09
CA GLU A 157 -10.08 -17.57 -2.06
C GLU A 157 -9.03 -18.05 -1.05
N GLY A 158 -7.98 -18.69 -1.57
CA GLY A 158 -6.83 -19.15 -0.79
C GLY A 158 -5.67 -18.15 -0.75
N LEU A 159 -4.52 -18.59 -0.21
CA LEU A 159 -3.28 -17.81 -0.16
C LEU A 159 -2.81 -17.33 -1.54
N GLU A 160 -2.93 -18.18 -2.56
CA GLU A 160 -2.57 -17.85 -3.95
C GLU A 160 -3.29 -16.59 -4.43
N THR A 161 -4.59 -16.47 -4.16
CA THR A 161 -5.37 -15.27 -4.48
C THR A 161 -4.82 -14.03 -3.78
N ALA A 162 -4.31 -14.17 -2.56
CA ALA A 162 -3.71 -13.07 -1.81
C ALA A 162 -2.38 -12.62 -2.43
N LEU A 163 -1.52 -13.58 -2.80
CA LEU A 163 -0.25 -13.34 -3.47
C LEU A 163 -0.45 -12.73 -4.87
N ASP A 164 -1.44 -13.21 -5.63
CA ASP A 164 -1.82 -12.65 -6.93
C ASP A 164 -2.28 -11.19 -6.81
N ARG A 165 -3.10 -10.87 -5.80
CA ARG A 165 -3.53 -9.49 -5.54
C ARG A 165 -2.32 -8.59 -5.24
N PHE A 166 -1.38 -9.06 -4.43
CA PHE A 166 -0.13 -8.34 -4.15
C PHE A 166 0.69 -8.14 -5.43
N ALA A 167 0.93 -9.20 -6.20
CA ALA A 167 1.68 -9.17 -7.45
C ALA A 167 1.07 -8.21 -8.49
N GLN A 168 -0.26 -8.19 -8.63
CA GLN A 168 -0.96 -7.30 -9.55
C GLN A 168 -0.68 -5.82 -9.27
N VAL A 169 -0.57 -5.44 -8.01
CA VAL A 169 -0.15 -4.09 -7.60
C VAL A 169 1.31 -3.86 -7.91
N MET A 170 2.18 -4.79 -7.50
CA MET A 170 3.64 -4.65 -7.59
C MET A 170 4.17 -4.62 -9.03
N THR A 171 3.44 -5.19 -9.99
CA THR A 171 3.83 -5.21 -11.41
C THR A 171 3.64 -3.86 -12.13
N HIS A 172 3.11 -2.81 -11.48
CA HIS A 172 2.93 -1.51 -12.13
C HIS A 172 4.30 -0.81 -12.34
N PRO A 173 4.67 -0.43 -13.58
CA PRO A 173 6.03 0.04 -13.91
C PRO A 173 6.40 1.38 -13.27
N LYS A 174 5.41 2.22 -12.96
CA LYS A 174 5.57 3.52 -12.30
C LYS A 174 4.95 3.55 -10.91
N LEU A 175 5.03 2.42 -10.20
CA LEU A 175 4.50 2.27 -8.85
C LEU A 175 5.22 3.17 -7.86
N ARG A 176 4.45 3.84 -7.00
CA ARG A 176 4.93 4.57 -5.83
C ARG A 176 4.13 4.14 -4.62
N VAL A 177 4.79 4.04 -3.48
CA VAL A 177 4.16 3.67 -2.21
C VAL A 177 4.61 4.67 -1.15
N ASP A 178 3.67 5.32 -0.48
CA ASP A 178 4.04 6.24 0.60
C ASP A 178 4.53 5.45 1.82
N ARG A 179 3.83 4.37 2.19
CA ARG A 179 4.23 3.49 3.29
C ARG A 179 4.08 2.00 2.94
N LEU A 180 5.16 1.24 3.08
CA LEU A 180 5.21 -0.21 2.90
C LEU A 180 5.57 -0.89 4.22
N ASP A 181 4.67 -1.71 4.75
CA ASP A 181 4.88 -2.46 5.97
C ASP A 181 4.87 -3.97 5.64
N LEU A 182 6.00 -4.65 5.85
CA LEU A 182 6.16 -6.08 5.64
C LEU A 182 6.50 -6.75 6.97
N MET A 183 5.50 -7.37 7.59
CA MET A 183 5.58 -8.03 8.89
C MET A 183 5.59 -9.54 8.70
N LEU A 184 6.79 -10.12 8.68
CA LEU A 184 7.09 -11.53 8.39
C LEU A 184 7.79 -12.22 9.59
N PRO A 185 7.18 -12.25 10.80
CA PRO A 185 7.83 -12.80 11.99
C PRO A 185 8.10 -14.31 11.88
N GLY A 186 9.27 -14.73 12.36
CA GLY A 186 9.72 -16.13 12.39
C GLY A 186 10.05 -16.67 10.99
N ASP A 187 10.57 -17.90 10.91
CA ASP A 187 10.95 -18.54 9.64
C ASP A 187 9.90 -19.57 9.21
N LEU A 188 8.78 -19.09 8.65
CA LEU A 188 7.65 -19.94 8.24
C LEU A 188 7.33 -19.73 6.77
N PHE A 189 6.97 -20.80 6.06
CA PHE A 189 6.61 -20.77 4.64
C PHE A 189 7.72 -20.15 3.75
N PRO A 190 8.97 -20.67 3.83
CA PRO A 190 10.10 -20.04 3.16
C PRO A 190 9.92 -19.96 1.64
N GLU A 191 9.31 -20.97 1.01
CA GLU A 191 9.05 -20.99 -0.44
C GLU A 191 8.01 -19.93 -0.84
N GLU A 192 6.89 -19.85 -0.12
CA GLU A 192 5.82 -18.90 -0.42
C GLU A 192 6.22 -17.45 -0.08
N ARG A 193 7.08 -17.26 0.94
CA ARG A 193 7.69 -15.95 1.21
C ARG A 193 8.66 -15.55 0.13
N GLU A 194 9.47 -16.47 -0.38
CA GLU A 194 10.34 -16.19 -1.52
C GLU A 194 9.50 -15.75 -2.75
N GLN A 195 8.34 -16.38 -2.98
CA GLN A 195 7.40 -15.95 -4.03
C GLN A 195 6.90 -14.52 -3.80
N LEU A 196 6.50 -14.18 -2.57
CA LEU A 196 6.08 -12.82 -2.22
C LEU A 196 7.20 -11.79 -2.49
N LEU A 197 8.43 -12.09 -2.07
CA LEU A 197 9.57 -11.19 -2.24
C LEU A 197 9.95 -11.02 -3.71
N LYS A 198 9.85 -12.08 -4.53
CA LYS A 198 10.04 -12.03 -5.99
C LYS A 198 9.07 -11.10 -6.71
N CYS A 199 7.91 -10.79 -6.11
CA CYS A 199 6.96 -9.84 -6.68
C CYS A 199 7.42 -8.38 -6.54
N LEU A 200 8.36 -8.06 -5.64
CA LEU A 200 8.82 -6.69 -5.44
C LEU A 200 9.55 -6.19 -6.71
N PRO A 201 9.19 -5.02 -7.25
CA PRO A 201 9.87 -4.50 -8.43
C PRO A 201 11.25 -3.95 -8.05
N HIS A 202 12.17 -3.98 -9.01
CA HIS A 202 13.48 -3.35 -8.84
C HIS A 202 13.32 -1.82 -8.70
N SER A 203 14.05 -1.23 -7.74
CA SER A 203 14.04 0.22 -7.48
C SER A 203 12.63 0.78 -7.16
N LEU A 204 11.88 0.05 -6.34
CA LEU A 204 10.57 0.45 -5.84
C LEU A 204 10.66 1.80 -5.10
N HIS A 205 9.80 2.73 -5.51
CA HIS A 205 9.71 4.06 -4.92
C HIS A 205 8.88 4.00 -3.63
N VAL A 206 9.55 3.93 -2.48
CA VAL A 206 8.93 3.90 -1.14
C VAL A 206 9.42 5.06 -0.29
N LYS A 207 8.52 5.83 0.33
CA LYS A 207 8.93 6.91 1.27
C LYS A 207 9.19 6.39 2.68
N THR A 208 8.39 5.45 3.16
CA THR A 208 8.53 4.82 4.48
C THR A 208 8.43 3.31 4.37
N ALA A 209 9.43 2.59 4.87
CA ALA A 209 9.44 1.13 4.91
C ALA A 209 9.52 0.63 6.35
N VAL A 210 8.64 -0.29 6.74
CA VAL A 210 8.71 -1.02 8.02
C VAL A 210 8.85 -2.50 7.72
N ILE A 211 9.96 -3.11 8.12
CA ILE A 211 10.35 -4.45 7.72
C ILE A 211 10.63 -5.28 8.98
N HIS A 212 9.77 -6.24 9.27
CA HIS A 212 9.97 -7.19 10.36
C HIS A 212 10.10 -8.60 9.76
N GLY A 213 11.25 -8.89 9.15
CA GLY A 213 11.62 -10.22 8.68
C GLY A 213 12.94 -10.67 9.30
N ASN A 214 13.45 -11.83 8.87
CA ASN A 214 14.83 -12.20 9.18
C ASN A 214 15.82 -11.28 8.42
N VAL A 215 17.13 -11.45 8.66
CA VAL A 215 18.15 -10.57 8.06
C VAL A 215 18.16 -10.68 6.54
N ASP A 216 18.07 -11.89 5.99
CA ASP A 216 18.14 -12.13 4.56
C ASP A 216 16.92 -11.57 3.83
N GLU A 217 15.72 -11.76 4.40
CA GLU A 217 14.48 -11.14 3.94
C GLU A 217 14.59 -9.61 3.99
N THR A 218 15.10 -9.06 5.10
CA THR A 218 15.26 -7.61 5.27
C THR A 218 16.20 -7.01 4.23
N LEU A 219 17.37 -7.63 4.02
CA LEU A 219 18.31 -7.21 2.98
C LEU A 219 17.70 -7.33 1.58
N THR A 220 16.98 -8.42 1.32
CA THR A 220 16.28 -8.63 0.06
C THR A 220 15.28 -7.50 -0.19
N ILE A 221 14.42 -7.20 0.77
CA ILE A 221 13.44 -6.10 0.66
C ILE A 221 14.14 -4.77 0.44
N VAL A 222 15.13 -4.42 1.29
CA VAL A 222 15.87 -3.16 1.20
C VAL A 222 16.53 -3.00 -0.17
N SER A 223 17.12 -4.05 -0.73
CA SER A 223 17.75 -4.02 -2.06
C SER A 223 16.78 -3.70 -3.22
N HIS A 224 15.48 -3.96 -3.03
CA HIS A 224 14.45 -3.61 -4.02
C HIS A 224 13.99 -2.16 -3.88
N LEU A 225 14.26 -1.49 -2.77
CA LEU A 225 13.86 -0.10 -2.56
C LEU A 225 14.79 0.88 -3.29
N LYS A 226 14.30 2.08 -3.60
CA LYS A 226 15.14 3.16 -4.14
C LYS A 226 15.76 3.98 -3.00
N PRO A 227 17.11 4.00 -2.82
CA PRO A 227 17.76 4.61 -1.65
C PRO A 227 17.36 6.06 -1.37
N CYS A 228 17.55 6.96 -2.35
CA CYS A 228 17.36 8.40 -2.16
C CYS A 228 15.90 8.86 -2.08
N VAL A 229 14.95 7.93 -2.09
CA VAL A 229 13.52 8.20 -1.94
C VAL A 229 13.05 7.83 -0.53
N LEU A 230 13.72 6.86 0.09
CA LEU A 230 13.37 6.31 1.39
C LEU A 230 13.73 7.32 2.48
N LYS A 231 12.71 7.94 3.08
CA LYS A 231 12.86 8.91 4.16
C LYS A 231 12.91 8.26 5.53
N ALA A 232 12.16 7.18 5.72
CA ALA A 232 12.07 6.48 6.98
C ALA A 232 12.19 4.97 6.78
N ILE A 233 13.03 4.34 7.59
CA ILE A 233 13.20 2.88 7.59
C ILE A 233 13.05 2.36 9.02
N ALA A 234 12.23 1.35 9.22
CA ALA A 234 12.13 0.66 10.48
C ALA A 234 12.39 -0.83 10.28
N VAL A 235 13.20 -1.43 11.14
CA VAL A 235 13.59 -2.84 11.07
C VAL A 235 13.44 -3.53 12.42
N ALA A 236 13.19 -4.83 12.41
CA ALA A 236 13.21 -5.65 13.62
C ALA A 236 14.33 -6.68 13.57
N GLY A 237 14.96 -6.97 14.72
CA GLY A 237 16.03 -7.97 14.79
C GLY A 237 17.10 -7.66 15.83
N ARG A 238 18.13 -8.49 15.92
CA ARG A 238 19.28 -8.21 16.78
C ARG A 238 20.24 -7.25 16.07
N PRO A 239 20.76 -6.21 16.75
CA PRO A 239 21.68 -5.26 16.11
C PRO A 239 22.92 -5.91 15.49
N GLN A 240 23.45 -6.99 16.09
CA GLN A 240 24.62 -7.69 15.53
C GLN A 240 24.30 -8.38 14.19
N GLU A 241 23.08 -8.93 14.08
CA GLU A 241 22.60 -9.62 12.88
C GLU A 241 22.24 -8.61 11.77
N LEU A 242 21.79 -7.41 12.16
CA LEU A 242 21.43 -6.32 11.25
C LEU A 242 22.62 -5.47 10.79
N ALA A 243 23.86 -5.82 11.13
CA ALA A 243 25.05 -5.03 10.77
C ALA A 243 25.13 -4.73 9.26
N SER A 244 24.82 -5.72 8.42
CA SER A 244 24.75 -5.56 6.96
C SER A 244 23.67 -4.57 6.50
N VAL A 245 22.53 -4.53 7.19
CA VAL A 245 21.43 -3.58 6.92
C VAL A 245 21.89 -2.17 7.26
N PHE A 246 22.59 -1.98 8.38
CA PHE A 246 23.10 -0.67 8.80
C PHE A 246 24.19 -0.12 7.89
N GLU A 247 24.93 -1.00 7.21
CA GLU A 247 25.92 -0.60 6.21
C GLU A 247 25.32 -0.22 4.85
N SER A 248 24.04 -0.51 4.62
CA SER A 248 23.35 -0.20 3.36
C SER A 248 23.23 1.31 3.11
N GLU A 249 23.27 1.70 1.83
CA GLU A 249 23.02 3.08 1.41
C GLU A 249 21.64 3.58 1.84
N HIS A 250 20.62 2.70 1.79
CA HIS A 250 19.26 3.02 2.22
C HIS A 250 19.19 3.41 3.69
N TRP A 251 19.93 2.71 4.55
CA TRP A 251 20.00 3.03 5.97
C TRP A 251 20.70 4.37 6.20
N LYS A 252 21.88 4.55 5.60
CA LYS A 252 22.71 5.75 5.77
C LYS A 252 22.05 7.04 5.24
N GLN A 253 21.22 6.93 4.20
CA GLN A 253 20.55 8.07 3.58
C GLN A 253 19.17 8.37 4.16
N ALA A 254 18.59 7.46 4.95
CA ALA A 254 17.28 7.68 5.54
C ALA A 254 17.34 8.81 6.58
N GLU A 255 16.31 9.65 6.58
CA GLU A 255 16.19 10.76 7.54
C GLU A 255 15.79 10.24 8.92
N GLN A 256 14.98 9.17 8.96
CA GLN A 256 14.38 8.65 10.17
C GLN A 256 14.53 7.15 10.31
N THR A 257 14.71 6.67 11.55
CA THR A 257 14.78 5.23 11.81
C THR A 257 14.11 4.78 13.10
N HIS A 258 13.68 3.52 13.12
CA HIS A 258 13.26 2.80 14.31
C HIS A 258 13.75 1.34 14.26
N VAL A 259 14.47 0.91 15.30
CA VAL A 259 14.88 -0.49 15.44
C VAL A 259 14.10 -1.13 16.57
N ASN A 260 13.28 -2.12 16.22
CA ASN A 260 12.60 -2.94 17.21
C ASN A 260 13.48 -4.14 17.60
N SER A 261 14.08 -4.08 18.79
CA SER A 261 14.93 -5.14 19.29
C SER A 261 14.80 -5.29 20.80
N ALA A 262 14.63 -6.53 21.26
CA ALA A 262 14.65 -6.87 22.68
C ALA A 262 16.08 -7.07 23.25
N GLN A 263 17.12 -6.84 22.45
CA GLN A 263 18.52 -7.09 22.84
C GLN A 263 19.44 -5.89 22.60
N MET A 264 18.88 -4.74 22.26
CA MET A 264 19.68 -3.55 22.00
C MET A 264 20.17 -2.96 23.32
N THR A 265 21.45 -2.58 23.36
CA THR A 265 22.07 -1.91 24.49
C THR A 265 22.61 -0.55 24.03
N SER A 266 23.04 0.28 24.98
CA SER A 266 23.66 1.57 24.68
C SER A 266 24.89 1.49 23.77
N LYS A 267 25.56 0.33 23.66
CA LYS A 267 26.64 0.08 22.68
C LYS A 267 26.21 0.25 21.23
N SER A 268 24.91 0.20 20.94
CA SER A 268 24.35 0.39 19.60
C SER A 268 24.11 1.85 19.22
N PHE A 269 24.26 2.80 20.15
CA PHE A 269 24.07 4.24 19.89
C PHE A 269 24.82 4.81 18.68
N PRO A 270 26.08 4.41 18.38
CA PRO A 270 26.80 4.92 17.22
C PRO A 270 26.11 4.71 15.88
N LEU A 271 25.25 3.69 15.78
CA LEU A 271 24.48 3.38 14.58
C LEU A 271 23.43 4.46 14.25
N PHE A 272 23.10 5.32 15.22
CA PHE A 272 22.00 6.28 15.12
C PHE A 272 22.46 7.74 14.99
N TYR A 273 23.77 8.03 15.14
CA TYR A 273 24.27 9.40 15.16
C TYR A 273 24.00 10.19 13.86
N GLY A 274 23.92 9.50 12.72
CA GLY A 274 23.68 10.12 11.42
C GLY A 274 22.22 10.54 11.16
N PHE A 275 21.25 10.07 11.97
CA PHE A 275 19.84 10.28 11.67
C PHE A 275 19.33 11.63 12.15
N ARG A 276 18.37 12.18 11.38
CA ARG A 276 17.63 13.39 11.77
C ARG A 276 16.67 13.08 12.92
N CYS A 277 15.94 11.96 12.84
CA CYS A 277 15.11 11.48 13.94
C CYS A 277 15.27 9.97 14.17
N PHE A 278 15.30 9.53 15.43
CA PHE A 278 15.26 8.09 15.73
C PHE A 278 14.58 7.75 17.05
N HIS A 279 13.98 6.55 17.10
CA HIS A 279 13.41 5.99 18.31
C HIS A 279 14.00 4.61 18.58
N ILE A 280 14.56 4.41 19.79
CA ILE A 280 15.22 3.17 20.17
C ILE A 280 14.78 2.70 21.56
N LEU A 281 14.55 1.39 21.67
CA LEU A 281 14.34 0.70 22.93
C LEU A 281 15.63 -0.03 23.28
N VAL A 282 16.19 0.20 24.47
CA VAL A 282 17.38 -0.48 24.98
C VAL A 282 17.07 -1.24 26.27
N THR A 283 17.63 -2.45 26.42
CA THR A 283 17.46 -3.25 27.64
C THR A 283 18.28 -2.70 28.79
N SER A 284 19.49 -2.23 28.49
CA SER A 284 20.40 -1.62 29.45
C SER A 284 21.12 -0.43 28.85
N MET A 285 21.24 0.63 29.64
CA MET A 285 21.96 1.85 29.29
C MET A 285 22.83 2.30 30.46
N GLU A 286 24.09 2.61 30.19
CA GLU A 286 24.94 3.33 31.13
C GLU A 286 24.74 4.83 30.94
N MET A 287 24.72 5.61 32.04
CA MET A 287 24.61 7.07 31.93
C MET A 287 25.76 7.68 31.11
N ASN A 288 26.96 7.11 31.18
CA ASN A 288 28.12 7.51 30.36
C ASN A 288 27.85 7.34 28.85
N ASP A 289 27.11 6.32 28.45
CA ASP A 289 26.76 6.15 27.04
C ASP A 289 25.70 7.16 26.59
N LEU A 290 24.76 7.54 27.47
CA LEU A 290 23.81 8.62 27.19
C LEU A 290 24.53 9.95 26.96
N HIS A 291 25.60 10.23 27.71
CA HIS A 291 26.46 11.38 27.46
C HIS A 291 27.11 11.35 26.10
N LEU A 292 27.71 10.22 25.75
CA LEU A 292 28.35 10.06 24.45
C LEU A 292 27.33 10.20 23.32
N LEU A 293 26.11 9.69 23.49
CA LEU A 293 25.03 9.91 22.55
C LEU A 293 24.74 11.41 22.39
N ILE A 294 24.47 12.14 23.48
CA ILE A 294 24.17 13.58 23.44
C ILE A 294 25.28 14.36 22.73
N ALA A 295 26.54 14.12 23.13
CA ALA A 295 27.69 14.79 22.55
C ALA A 295 27.89 14.49 21.05
N ASN A 296 27.49 13.30 20.58
CA ASN A 296 27.63 12.94 19.17
C ASN A 296 26.43 13.39 18.32
N VAL A 297 25.19 13.33 18.83
CA VAL A 297 24.04 13.87 18.09
C VAL A 297 24.09 15.39 17.96
N ALA A 298 24.67 16.09 18.95
CA ALA A 298 24.94 17.53 18.88
C ALA A 298 25.83 17.94 17.70
N LYS A 299 26.70 17.03 17.22
CA LYS A 299 27.59 17.28 16.06
C LYS A 299 26.89 17.08 14.72
N ASN A 300 25.71 16.47 14.71
CA ASN A 300 24.95 16.23 13.48
C ASN A 300 24.06 17.46 13.18
N PRO A 301 24.34 18.23 12.10
CA PRO A 301 23.59 19.44 11.78
C PRO A 301 22.15 19.15 11.36
N SER A 302 21.84 17.93 10.94
CA SER A 302 20.51 17.49 10.54
C SER A 302 19.69 16.94 11.71
N PHE A 303 20.29 16.76 12.90
CA PHE A 303 19.62 16.19 14.06
C PHE A 303 18.47 17.09 14.54
N GLN A 304 17.29 16.48 14.71
CA GLN A 304 16.09 17.16 15.17
C GLN A 304 15.59 16.58 16.50
N CYS A 305 15.44 15.26 16.61
CA CYS A 305 15.05 14.64 17.87
C CYS A 305 15.39 13.15 17.96
N CYS A 306 15.50 12.64 19.18
CA CYS A 306 15.42 11.21 19.42
C CYS A 306 14.65 10.88 20.69
N THR A 307 14.13 9.67 20.73
CA THR A 307 13.53 9.09 21.92
C THR A 307 14.24 7.78 22.25
N ILE A 308 14.62 7.63 23.51
CA ILE A 308 15.26 6.43 24.04
C ILE A 308 14.35 5.92 25.14
N GLN A 309 13.98 4.66 25.07
CA GLN A 309 13.36 3.98 26.19
C GLN A 309 14.35 2.95 26.72
N ALA A 310 14.70 3.01 27.99
CA ALA A 310 15.64 2.08 28.62
C ALA A 310 14.94 1.32 29.74
N VAL A 311 15.04 -0.01 29.70
CA VAL A 311 14.45 -0.87 30.74
C VAL A 311 15.24 -0.78 32.04
N THR A 312 16.57 -0.74 31.93
CA THR A 312 17.48 -0.58 33.07
C THR A 312 18.51 0.51 32.79
N VAL A 313 18.77 1.34 33.79
CA VAL A 313 19.82 2.37 33.73
C VAL A 313 20.79 2.17 34.88
N THR A 314 22.07 2.10 34.55
CA THR A 314 23.15 2.03 35.54
C THR A 314 23.82 3.39 35.68
N THR A 315 23.89 3.85 36.93
CA THR A 315 24.60 5.06 37.32
C THR A 315 25.87 4.65 38.06
N HIS A 316 27.02 4.81 37.43
CA HIS A 316 28.30 4.82 38.14
C HIS A 316 28.62 6.25 38.59
N GLU A 317 29.52 6.41 39.56
CA GLU A 317 30.02 7.73 39.95
C GLU A 317 30.52 8.45 38.68
N LEU A 318 29.86 9.55 38.33
CA LEU A 318 30.22 10.34 37.16
C LEU A 318 31.63 10.88 37.37
N GLU A 319 32.57 10.56 36.47
CA GLU A 319 33.94 11.08 36.55
C GLU A 319 33.99 12.61 36.39
N GLU A 320 32.98 13.20 35.72
CA GLU A 320 32.85 14.64 35.53
C GLU A 320 31.41 15.13 35.79
N PRO A 321 31.23 16.29 36.45
CA PRO A 321 29.91 16.88 36.64
C PRO A 321 29.29 17.33 35.31
N TRP A 322 28.00 17.05 35.13
CA TRP A 322 27.23 17.43 33.94
C TRP A 322 27.26 18.95 33.73
N PRO A 323 27.63 19.48 32.55
CA PRO A 323 27.55 20.91 32.24
C PRO A 323 26.12 21.27 31.82
N MET A 324 25.18 21.12 32.74
CA MET A 324 23.75 21.14 32.44
C MET A 324 22.96 21.91 33.48
N GLU A 325 22.13 22.84 33.02
CA GLU A 325 21.11 23.48 33.85
C GLU A 325 19.84 22.61 33.81
N GLY A 326 19.51 22.03 34.96
CA GLY A 326 18.34 21.17 35.13
C GLY A 326 17.18 21.90 35.81
N ARG A 327 15.97 21.64 35.32
CA ARG A 327 14.70 22.03 35.95
C ARG A 327 13.90 20.78 36.30
N MET A 328 13.42 20.71 37.53
CA MET A 328 12.46 19.69 37.96
C MET A 328 11.05 20.17 37.63
N GLU A 329 10.26 19.35 36.95
CA GLU A 329 8.87 19.65 36.59
C GLU A 329 7.89 19.15 37.66
N ASN A 330 6.65 19.64 37.60
CA ASN A 330 5.61 19.32 38.59
C ASN A 330 5.20 17.83 38.62
N ASP A 331 5.44 17.09 37.54
CA ASP A 331 5.18 15.66 37.42
C ASP A 331 6.38 14.79 37.88
N GLY A 332 7.44 15.43 38.37
CA GLY A 332 8.67 14.77 38.80
C GLY A 332 9.62 14.38 37.66
N SER A 333 9.33 14.79 36.42
CA SER A 333 10.30 14.69 35.32
C SER A 333 11.40 15.74 35.44
N ILE A 334 12.54 15.48 34.78
CA ILE A 334 13.68 16.40 34.76
C ILE A 334 13.89 16.87 33.33
N THR A 335 13.89 18.18 33.13
CA THR A 335 14.24 18.80 31.84
C THR A 335 15.61 19.45 31.97
N ILE A 336 16.48 19.19 31.00
CA ILE A 336 17.87 19.59 31.03
C ILE A 336 18.25 20.24 29.70
N CYS A 337 19.00 21.35 29.76
CA CYS A 337 19.52 22.01 28.56
C CYS A 337 21.02 21.72 28.37
N TYR A 338 21.39 21.32 27.16
CA TYR A 338 22.78 21.12 26.73
C TYR A 338 23.14 22.12 25.64
N GLN A 339 24.04 23.05 25.94
CA GLN A 339 24.49 24.03 24.95
C GLN A 339 25.37 23.36 23.90
N ILE A 340 25.03 23.53 22.62
CA ILE A 340 25.89 23.05 21.53
C ILE A 340 27.06 24.04 21.39
N PRO A 341 28.32 23.59 21.45
CA PRO A 341 29.47 24.49 21.29
C PRO A 341 29.37 25.30 20.00
N ASP A 342 29.70 26.59 20.09
CA ASP A 342 29.71 27.54 18.96
C ASP A 342 28.37 27.69 18.20
N SER A 343 27.24 27.35 18.85
CA SER A 343 25.90 27.48 18.29
C SER A 343 24.96 28.21 19.25
N SER A 344 24.00 28.96 18.70
CA SER A 344 22.86 29.50 19.47
C SER A 344 21.87 28.41 19.87
N HIS A 345 21.91 27.27 19.19
CA HIS A 345 21.05 26.12 19.43
C HIS A 345 21.48 25.36 20.68
N TYR A 346 20.52 24.71 21.33
CA TYR A 346 20.75 23.83 22.46
C TYR A 346 19.91 22.56 22.31
N LEU A 347 20.35 21.48 22.94
CA LEU A 347 19.54 20.27 23.07
C LEU A 347 18.74 20.34 24.36
N GLU A 348 17.43 20.17 24.25
CA GLU A 348 16.53 19.96 25.37
C GLU A 348 16.37 18.45 25.60
N ILE A 349 16.73 18.00 26.79
CA ILE A 349 16.68 16.61 27.22
C ILE A 349 15.63 16.49 28.30
N HIS A 350 14.57 15.75 27.99
CA HIS A 350 13.47 15.50 28.91
C HIS A 350 13.54 14.06 29.40
N MET A 351 13.73 13.89 30.70
CA MET A 351 13.87 12.60 31.39
C MET A 351 12.59 12.32 32.17
N ARG A 352 11.88 11.27 31.77
CA ARG A 352 10.66 10.83 32.44
C ARG A 352 10.95 9.71 33.44
N ASN A 353 10.12 9.63 34.49
CA ASN A 353 10.24 8.62 35.54
C ASN A 353 9.96 7.18 35.07
N ASP A 354 9.41 6.99 33.87
CA ASP A 354 9.14 5.69 33.25
C ASP A 354 10.31 5.16 32.41
N GLY A 355 11.50 5.76 32.52
CA GLY A 355 12.67 5.33 31.76
C GLY A 355 12.57 5.72 30.28
N VAL A 356 12.02 6.90 29.99
CA VAL A 356 11.97 7.48 28.65
C VAL A 356 12.74 8.80 28.64
N TRP A 357 13.70 8.91 27.72
CA TRP A 357 14.48 10.11 27.46
C TRP A 357 14.11 10.65 26.09
N THR A 358 13.76 11.92 26.02
CA THR A 358 13.55 12.62 24.76
C THR A 358 14.59 13.72 24.62
N ILE A 359 15.36 13.68 23.54
CA ILE A 359 16.37 14.69 23.21
C ILE A 359 15.86 15.42 21.97
N SER A 360 15.80 16.74 22.03
CA SER A 360 15.33 17.55 20.91
C SER A 360 16.19 18.78 20.71
N ASN A 361 16.45 19.11 19.44
CA ASN A 361 17.16 20.32 19.07
C ASN A 361 16.21 21.52 19.12
N LYS A 362 16.61 22.58 19.84
CA LYS A 362 15.87 23.84 19.98
C LYS A 362 16.71 24.99 19.42
N ILE A 363 16.00 25.95 18.82
CA ILE A 363 16.57 27.17 18.22
C ILE A 363 16.61 28.27 19.27
#